data_AF-A0A1W7CWX3-F1
#
_entry.id   AF-A0A1W7CWX3-F1
#
_cell.length_a   1.000
_cell.length_b   1.000
_cell.length_c   1.000
_cell.angle_alpha   90.00
_cell.angle_beta   90.00
_cell.angle_gamma   90.00
#
_symmetry.space_group_name_H-M   'P 1'
#
loop_
_entity.id
_entity.type
_entity.pdbx_description
1 polymer ?
#
loop_
_entity_poly.entity_id
_entity_poly.type
_entity_poly.pdbx_seq_one_letter_code
_entity_poly.pdbx_strand_id
1 'polypeptide(L)'
;MDLKPAAGAAREPGPRLGPLARLAPEPMKVVLNWGRRYSLWVFNFGLACCAIEFIAASMSRHDFIRLGVIPFAPGPRQADLMVVSGTVTDKMAPAVKRLYEQMPEPKYVISFGACSNCGGPYWDSYAVTKGVDQIVPVDVYVPGCPPRPEALLQGILALQQKIADESVPERYAPPAAGTDGR
;
A
#
# COMPACT_ATOMS: atom_id res chain seq x y z
N MET A 1 -12.25 13.89 8.42
CA MET A 1 -10.90 13.42 8.78
C MET A 1 -10.20 13.13 7.47
N ASP A 2 -9.62 14.17 6.88
CA ASP A 2 -8.92 14.08 5.61
C ASP A 2 -7.75 13.11 5.75
N LEU A 3 -7.90 11.94 5.14
CA LEU A 3 -6.79 11.03 4.90
C LEU A 3 -5.84 11.76 3.96
N LYS A 4 -4.83 12.42 4.54
CA LYS A 4 -3.81 13.14 3.79
C LYS A 4 -3.16 12.13 2.82
N PRO A 5 -3.24 12.32 1.49
CA PRO A 5 -2.52 11.45 0.56
C PRO A 5 -1.02 11.57 0.88
N ALA A 6 -0.38 10.42 1.10
CA ALA A 6 1.06 10.38 1.34
C ALA A 6 1.77 11.06 0.16
N ALA A 7 2.58 12.08 0.44
CA ALA A 7 3.44 12.71 -0.55
C ALA A 7 4.38 11.62 -1.11
N GLY A 8 4.50 11.56 -2.43
CA GLY A 8 5.11 10.45 -3.16
C GLY A 8 6.52 10.11 -2.66
N ALA A 9 6.63 9.03 -1.89
CA ALA A 9 7.90 8.37 -1.61
C ALA A 9 8.46 7.79 -2.93
N ALA A 10 9.77 7.93 -3.14
CA ALA A 10 10.45 7.47 -4.34
C ALA A 10 10.25 5.95 -4.53
N ARG A 11 9.36 5.59 -5.46
CA ARG A 11 9.11 4.20 -5.86
C ARG A 11 10.35 3.67 -6.58
N GLU A 12 10.74 2.44 -6.27
CA GLU A 12 11.82 1.77 -7.01
C GLU A 12 11.48 1.71 -8.51
N PRO A 13 12.46 1.85 -9.42
CA PRO A 13 12.21 1.87 -10.85
C PRO A 13 11.68 0.50 -11.32
N GLY A 14 10.37 0.42 -11.55
CA GLY A 14 9.70 -0.76 -12.06
C GLY A 14 10.07 -1.10 -13.51
N PRO A 15 9.61 -2.27 -14.02
CA PRO A 15 9.87 -2.69 -15.39
C PRO A 15 9.35 -1.64 -16.37
N ARG A 16 10.24 -1.20 -17.28
CA ARG A 16 9.94 -0.15 -18.26
C ARG A 16 8.82 -0.63 -19.17
N LEU A 17 7.67 0.03 -19.10
CA LEU A 17 6.73 -0.08 -20.20
C LEU A 17 7.38 0.51 -21.46
N GLY A 18 7.30 -0.23 -22.57
CA GLY A 18 7.84 0.21 -23.85
C GLY A 18 7.23 1.55 -24.29
N PRO A 19 7.83 2.22 -25.30
CA PRO A 19 7.39 3.54 -25.78
C PRO A 19 5.90 3.60 -26.15
N LEU A 20 5.29 2.46 -26.47
CA LEU A 20 3.85 2.32 -26.77
C LEU A 20 2.93 2.61 -25.59
N ALA A 21 3.37 2.45 -24.34
CA ALA A 21 2.52 2.78 -23.18
C ALA A 21 2.34 4.29 -22.99
N ARG A 22 3.29 5.12 -23.47
CA ARG A 22 3.12 6.58 -23.51
C ARG A 22 2.08 7.00 -24.56
N LEU A 23 1.89 6.17 -25.58
CA LEU A 23 0.97 6.43 -26.70
C LEU A 23 -0.42 5.80 -26.48
N ALA A 24 -0.68 5.19 -25.32
CA ALA A 24 -1.96 4.57 -25.04
C ALA A 24 -3.09 5.63 -25.06
N PRO A 25 -4.15 5.42 -25.85
CA PRO A 25 -5.26 6.36 -25.92
C PRO A 25 -5.96 6.45 -24.55
N GLU A 26 -6.44 7.64 -24.18
CA GLU A 26 -7.16 7.92 -22.93
C GLU A 26 -8.22 6.85 -22.55
N PRO A 27 -9.09 6.37 -23.45
CA PRO A 27 -10.05 5.31 -23.10
C PRO A 27 -9.40 4.00 -22.63
N MET A 28 -8.21 3.66 -23.14
CA MET A 28 -7.47 2.46 -22.71
C MET A 28 -6.92 2.62 -21.29
N LYS A 29 -6.47 3.82 -20.92
CA LYS A 29 -5.97 4.11 -19.56
C LYS A 29 -7.09 3.94 -18.52
N VAL A 30 -8.28 4.46 -18.83
CA VAL A 30 -9.47 4.33 -17.98
C VAL A 30 -9.79 2.85 -17.74
N VAL A 31 -9.79 2.02 -18.78
CA VAL A 31 -10.08 0.58 -18.65
C VAL A 31 -9.02 -0.15 -17.84
N LEU A 32 -7.74 0.15 -18.05
CA LEU A 32 -6.63 -0.46 -17.29
C LEU A 32 -6.68 -0.08 -15.80
N ASN A 33 -6.91 1.20 -15.49
CA ASN A 33 -7.03 1.67 -14.12
C ASN A 33 -8.30 1.14 -13.45
N TRP A 34 -9.40 1.02 -14.21
CA TRP A 34 -10.64 0.39 -13.75
C TRP A 34 -10.42 -1.07 -13.35
N GLY A 35 -9.71 -1.85 -14.18
CA GLY A 35 -9.34 -3.22 -13.82
C GLY A 35 -8.52 -3.27 -12.53
N ARG A 36 -7.44 -2.46 -12.47
CA ARG A 36 -6.53 -2.42 -11.30
C ARG A 36 -7.21 -2.06 -9.99
N ARG A 37 -8.13 -1.09 -9.98
CA ARG A 37 -8.80 -0.66 -8.73
C ARG A 37 -9.80 -1.67 -8.20
N TYR A 38 -10.42 -2.49 -9.06
CA TYR A 38 -11.48 -3.44 -8.71
C TYR A 38 -11.00 -4.90 -8.63
N SER A 39 -9.72 -5.17 -8.78
CA SER A 39 -9.14 -6.52 -8.65
C SER A 39 -7.87 -6.51 -7.80
N LEU A 40 -7.93 -5.93 -6.59
CA LEU A 40 -6.76 -5.84 -5.72
C LEU A 40 -6.61 -7.12 -4.89
N TRP A 41 -5.49 -7.83 -5.09
CA TRP A 41 -5.13 -8.99 -4.27
C TRP A 41 -4.33 -8.55 -3.06
N VAL A 42 -4.85 -8.83 -1.86
CA VAL A 42 -4.24 -8.36 -0.63
C VAL A 42 -3.33 -9.40 -0.01
N PHE A 43 -2.09 -8.98 0.22
CA PHE A 43 -1.17 -9.63 1.14
C PHE A 43 -1.19 -8.87 2.48
N ASN A 44 -1.88 -9.46 3.46
CA ASN A 44 -1.90 -8.92 4.81
C ASN A 44 -0.65 -9.37 5.57
N PHE A 45 0.18 -8.41 5.95
CA PHE A 45 1.31 -8.63 6.82
C PHE A 45 0.92 -8.36 8.28
N GLY A 46 0.30 -9.38 8.88
CA GLY A 46 -0.23 -9.33 10.24
C GLY A 46 0.83 -9.49 11.33
N LEU A 47 1.08 -8.43 12.08
CA LEU A 47 2.13 -8.40 13.13
C LEU A 47 1.59 -8.29 14.55
N ALA A 48 0.47 -7.59 14.73
CA ALA A 48 -0.08 -7.29 16.06
C ALA A 48 -1.61 -7.19 16.02
N CYS A 49 -2.21 -6.45 16.96
CA CYS A 49 -3.66 -6.29 17.10
C CYS A 49 -4.38 -5.79 15.83
N CYS A 50 -3.74 -4.98 15.00
CA CYS A 50 -4.31 -4.52 13.72
C CYS A 50 -4.53 -5.68 12.73
N ALA A 51 -3.82 -6.80 12.87
CA ALA A 51 -4.06 -7.98 12.03
C ALA A 51 -5.43 -8.61 12.31
N ILE A 52 -5.85 -8.62 13.57
CA ILE A 52 -7.17 -9.13 13.98
C ILE A 52 -8.26 -8.23 13.40
N GLU A 53 -8.04 -6.92 13.44
CA GLU A 53 -9.00 -5.99 12.85
C GLU A 53 -9.08 -6.12 11.33
N PHE A 54 -7.95 -6.36 10.66
CA PHE A 54 -7.95 -6.67 9.23
C PHE A 54 -8.78 -7.93 8.93
N ILE A 55 -8.63 -8.98 9.74
CA ILE A 55 -9.44 -10.20 9.62
C ILE A 55 -10.92 -9.91 9.90
N ALA A 56 -11.24 -9.08 10.88
CA ALA A 56 -12.62 -8.66 11.15
C ALA A 56 -13.22 -7.86 9.98
N ALA A 57 -12.38 -7.12 9.25
CA ALA A 57 -12.75 -6.43 8.01
C ALA A 57 -12.83 -7.36 6.79
N SER A 58 -12.42 -8.63 6.90
CA SER A 58 -12.61 -9.65 5.84
C SER A 58 -13.79 -10.58 6.13
N MET A 59 -14.49 -10.40 7.26
CA MET A 59 -15.61 -11.25 7.68
C MET A 59 -16.95 -10.69 7.19
N SER A 60 -18.03 -11.45 7.40
CA SER A 60 -19.37 -11.14 6.88
C SER A 60 -19.93 -9.76 7.22
N ARG A 61 -19.54 -9.17 8.36
CA ARG A 61 -20.08 -7.89 8.83
C ARG A 61 -19.53 -6.71 8.03
N HIS A 62 -18.24 -6.72 7.77
CA HIS A 62 -17.53 -5.71 7.00
C HIS A 62 -16.80 -6.48 5.92
N ASP A 63 -17.37 -6.53 4.72
CA ASP A 63 -16.84 -7.34 3.63
C ASP A 63 -16.16 -6.45 2.60
N PHE A 64 -14.82 -6.42 2.59
CA PHE A 64 -14.07 -5.70 1.57
C PHE A 64 -14.05 -6.43 0.20
N ILE A 65 -14.47 -7.70 0.10
CA ILE A 65 -14.60 -8.41 -1.19
C ILE A 65 -15.59 -7.68 -2.09
N ARG A 66 -16.61 -7.06 -1.49
CA ARG A 66 -17.58 -6.20 -2.21
C ARG A 66 -16.93 -5.05 -2.97
N LEU A 67 -15.75 -4.60 -2.54
CA LEU A 67 -15.00 -3.53 -3.20
C LEU A 67 -14.06 -4.04 -4.29
N GLY A 68 -14.07 -5.35 -4.61
CA GLY A 68 -13.15 -5.97 -5.56
C GLY A 68 -11.78 -6.29 -4.96
N VAL A 69 -11.73 -6.43 -3.63
CA VAL A 69 -10.50 -6.73 -2.89
C VAL A 69 -10.52 -8.19 -2.45
N ILE A 70 -9.62 -9.01 -2.99
CA ILE A 70 -9.58 -10.44 -2.68
C ILE A 70 -8.72 -10.66 -1.43
N PRO A 71 -9.29 -11.21 -0.34
CA PRO A 71 -8.57 -11.47 0.90
C PRO A 71 -7.60 -12.64 0.71
N PHE A 72 -6.37 -12.46 1.20
CA PHE A 72 -5.35 -13.49 1.31
C PHE A 72 -4.87 -14.05 -0.04
N ALA A 73 -4.06 -13.27 -0.74
CA ALA A 73 -3.23 -13.82 -1.80
C ALA A 73 -2.38 -15.01 -1.26
N PRO A 74 -2.23 -16.12 -2.02
CA PRO A 74 -1.44 -17.28 -1.60
C PRO A 74 0.03 -16.98 -1.29
N GLY A 75 0.54 -15.84 -1.79
CA GLY A 75 1.87 -15.34 -1.48
C GLY A 75 2.10 -13.93 -2.03
N PRO A 76 3.22 -13.28 -1.65
CA PRO A 76 3.54 -11.91 -2.06
C PRO A 76 3.70 -11.75 -3.58
N ARG A 77 4.10 -12.81 -4.29
CA ARG A 77 4.30 -12.78 -5.75
C ARG A 77 3.01 -12.63 -6.56
N GLN A 78 1.86 -12.88 -5.95
CA GLN A 78 0.53 -12.81 -6.57
C GLN A 78 -0.31 -11.67 -5.97
N ALA A 79 0.28 -10.86 -5.09
CA ALA A 79 -0.40 -9.77 -4.43
C ALA A 79 -0.01 -8.43 -5.05
N ASP A 80 -1.00 -7.57 -5.24
CA ASP A 80 -0.82 -6.20 -5.73
C ASP A 80 -0.87 -5.18 -4.60
N LEU A 81 -1.50 -5.53 -3.47
CA LEU A 81 -1.67 -4.67 -2.31
C LEU A 81 -1.07 -5.34 -1.07
N MET A 82 -0.08 -4.69 -0.44
CA MET A 82 0.46 -5.08 0.85
C MET A 82 -0.15 -4.21 1.96
N VAL A 83 -0.74 -4.84 2.96
CA VAL A 83 -1.25 -4.14 4.15
C VAL A 83 -0.33 -4.46 5.33
N VAL A 84 0.34 -3.44 5.86
CA VAL A 84 1.20 -3.59 7.04
C VAL A 84 0.35 -3.34 8.27
N SER A 85 -0.06 -4.42 8.93
CA SER A 85 -1.00 -4.38 10.05
C SER A 85 -0.32 -4.68 11.39
N GLY A 86 0.12 -3.62 12.07
CA GLY A 86 0.66 -3.68 13.41
C GLY A 86 2.09 -3.16 13.55
N THR A 87 2.72 -3.49 14.68
CA THR A 87 4.04 -2.97 15.05
C THR A 87 5.14 -3.64 14.27
N VAL A 88 5.92 -2.84 13.53
CA VAL A 88 7.13 -3.31 12.84
C VAL A 88 8.32 -3.21 13.79
N THR A 89 8.82 -4.35 14.22
CA THR A 89 10.07 -4.41 14.99
C THR A 89 11.28 -4.34 14.06
N ASP A 90 12.42 -3.86 14.55
CA ASP A 90 13.65 -3.74 13.76
C ASP A 90 14.13 -5.09 13.20
N LYS A 91 13.87 -6.18 13.93
CA LYS A 91 14.14 -7.55 13.45
C LYS A 91 13.26 -7.94 12.26
N MET A 92 12.05 -7.40 12.18
CA MET A 92 11.09 -7.70 11.12
C MET A 92 11.21 -6.76 9.93
N ALA A 93 11.80 -5.58 10.11
CA ALA A 93 12.06 -4.62 9.03
C ALA A 93 12.68 -5.24 7.76
N PRO A 94 13.76 -6.06 7.82
CA PRO A 94 14.32 -6.68 6.62
C PRO A 94 13.37 -7.69 5.96
N ALA A 95 12.51 -8.36 6.74
CA ALA A 95 11.52 -9.30 6.19
C ALA A 95 10.40 -8.56 5.45
N VAL A 96 9.92 -7.43 5.98
CA VAL A 96 8.95 -6.54 5.31
C VAL A 96 9.51 -6.09 3.97
N LYS A 97 10.75 -5.58 3.96
CA LYS A 97 11.41 -5.11 2.74
C LYS A 97 11.53 -6.22 1.69
N ARG A 98 11.99 -7.41 2.10
CA ARG A 98 12.15 -8.56 1.20
C ARG A 98 10.83 -9.01 0.58
N LEU A 99 9.73 -8.98 1.34
CA LEU A 99 8.41 -9.36 0.83
C LEU A 99 7.91 -8.32 -0.17
N TYR A 100 8.09 -7.05 0.12
CA TYR A 100 7.76 -5.95 -0.79
C TYR A 100 8.56 -6.00 -2.10
N GLU A 101 9.85 -6.37 -2.05
CA GLU A 101 10.69 -6.56 -3.24
C GLU A 101 10.24 -7.74 -4.12
N GLN A 102 9.59 -8.76 -3.53
CA GLN A 102 9.09 -9.93 -4.25
C GLN A 102 7.72 -9.73 -4.92
N MET A 103 7.04 -8.61 -4.64
CA MET A 103 5.75 -8.29 -5.25
C MET A 103 5.92 -7.78 -6.70
N PRO A 104 5.02 -8.15 -7.62
CA PRO A 104 5.02 -7.62 -8.98
C PRO A 104 4.66 -6.13 -9.01
N GLU A 105 5.14 -5.40 -10.01
CA GLU A 105 4.66 -4.05 -10.30
C GLU A 105 3.38 -4.18 -11.17
N PRO A 106 2.25 -3.54 -10.84
CA PRO A 106 2.03 -2.44 -9.90
C PRO A 106 1.70 -2.85 -8.45
N LYS A 107 2.57 -2.52 -7.49
CA LYS A 107 2.37 -2.79 -6.05
C LYS A 107 1.99 -1.56 -5.24
N TYR A 108 1.09 -1.70 -4.27
CA TYR A 108 0.66 -0.64 -3.36
C TYR A 108 0.82 -1.04 -1.90
N VAL A 109 1.02 -0.06 -1.02
CA VAL A 109 1.19 -0.30 0.42
C VAL A 109 0.21 0.54 1.22
N ILE A 110 -0.59 -0.11 2.07
CA ILE A 110 -1.38 0.56 3.10
C ILE A 110 -0.70 0.33 4.46
N SER A 111 -0.45 1.43 5.16
CA SER A 111 -0.01 1.38 6.56
C SER A 111 -1.25 1.39 7.47
N PHE A 112 -1.48 0.28 8.17
CA PHE A 112 -2.69 0.07 8.96
C PHE A 112 -2.39 0.10 10.47
N GLY A 113 -2.78 1.22 11.10
CA GLY A 113 -2.65 1.43 12.54
C GLY A 113 -1.52 2.38 12.95
N ALA A 114 -1.58 2.88 14.18
CA ALA A 114 -0.63 3.86 14.71
C ALA A 114 0.80 3.30 14.78
N CYS A 115 0.95 2.01 15.08
CA CYS A 115 2.27 1.37 15.17
C CYS A 115 3.01 1.32 13.84
N SER A 116 2.33 1.08 12.72
CA SER A 116 2.94 1.10 11.38
C SER A 116 3.10 2.52 10.84
N ASN A 117 2.20 3.46 11.20
CA ASN A 117 2.30 4.84 10.76
C ASN A 117 3.46 5.61 11.41
N CYS A 118 3.61 5.50 12.74
CA CYS A 118 4.56 6.32 13.50
C CYS A 118 5.23 5.60 14.69
N GLY A 119 5.12 4.27 14.80
CA GLY A 119 5.54 3.52 15.99
C GLY A 119 4.48 3.49 17.12
N GLY A 120 3.49 4.40 17.07
CA GLY A 120 2.33 4.39 17.96
C GLY A 120 2.71 4.49 19.44
N PRO A 121 2.06 3.72 20.34
CA PRO A 121 2.44 3.68 21.76
C PRO A 121 3.89 3.27 22.03
N TYR A 122 4.54 2.62 21.07
CA TYR A 122 5.90 2.09 21.18
C TYR A 122 6.94 2.99 20.52
N TRP A 123 6.63 4.26 20.26
CA TRP A 123 7.53 5.19 19.57
C TRP A 123 8.88 5.39 20.30
N ASP A 124 8.92 5.21 21.62
CA ASP A 124 10.12 5.30 22.46
C ASP A 124 10.76 3.94 22.77
N SER A 125 10.31 2.87 22.11
CA SER A 125 10.89 1.54 22.28
C SER A 125 12.14 1.37 21.43
N TYR A 126 13.15 0.68 21.99
CA TYR A 126 14.44 0.44 21.34
C TYR A 126 14.38 -0.55 20.15
N ALA A 127 13.30 -1.34 20.05
CA ALA A 127 13.18 -2.43 19.08
C ALA A 127 12.11 -2.18 18.02
N VAL A 128 11.48 -1.01 18.01
CA VAL A 128 10.35 -0.68 17.14
C VAL A 128 10.74 0.40 16.15
N THR A 129 10.49 0.13 14.87
CA THR A 129 10.68 1.11 13.82
C THR A 129 9.57 2.16 13.91
N LYS A 130 9.94 3.44 13.93
CA LYS A 130 9.02 4.58 14.14
C LYS A 130 8.12 4.90 12.94
N GLY A 131 7.97 3.97 12.00
CA GLY A 131 7.16 4.13 10.81
C GLY A 131 7.63 3.19 9.71
N VAL A 132 6.67 2.53 9.04
CA VAL A 132 6.99 1.61 7.95
C VAL A 132 7.50 2.34 6.70
N ASP A 133 7.24 3.63 6.61
CA ASP A 133 7.71 4.52 5.54
C ASP A 133 9.25 4.63 5.48
N GLN A 134 9.94 4.29 6.56
CA GLN A 134 11.41 4.20 6.57
C GLN A 134 11.94 2.98 5.80
N ILE A 135 11.09 1.99 5.55
CA ILE A 135 11.47 0.69 4.97
C ILE A 135 10.87 0.53 3.58
N VAL A 136 9.57 0.83 3.43
CA VAL A 136 8.82 0.70 2.18
C VAL A 136 7.95 1.94 1.95
N PRO A 137 7.76 2.38 0.70
CA PRO A 137 6.94 3.55 0.40
C PRO A 137 5.47 3.27 0.71
N VAL A 138 4.83 4.13 1.50
CA VAL A 138 3.41 3.99 1.86
C VAL A 138 2.52 4.82 0.94
N ASP A 139 1.44 4.22 0.43
CA ASP A 139 0.47 4.93 -0.43
C ASP A 139 -0.63 5.63 0.36
N VAL A 140 -1.17 4.94 1.38
CA VAL A 140 -2.27 5.40 2.23
C VAL A 140 -2.00 5.01 3.67
N TYR A 141 -2.21 5.96 4.59
CA TYR A 141 -2.14 5.75 6.03
C TYR A 141 -3.55 5.66 6.61
N VAL A 142 -3.82 4.62 7.39
CA VAL A 142 -5.07 4.48 8.14
C VAL A 142 -4.77 4.68 9.63
N PRO A 143 -5.21 5.78 10.25
CA PRO A 143 -4.95 6.05 11.66
C PRO A 143 -5.89 5.23 12.59
N GLY A 144 -5.36 4.78 13.73
CA GLY A 144 -6.10 4.11 14.81
C GLY A 144 -5.25 3.11 15.60
N CYS A 145 -5.71 2.65 16.78
CA CYS A 145 -4.96 1.71 17.62
C CYS A 145 -5.86 0.79 18.49
N PRO A 146 -6.47 -0.28 17.92
CA PRO A 146 -6.59 -0.55 16.49
C PRO A 146 -7.63 0.39 15.83
N PRO A 147 -7.45 0.75 14.55
CA PRO A 147 -8.51 1.43 13.78
C PRO A 147 -9.76 0.55 13.71
N ARG A 148 -10.94 1.11 13.46
CA ARG A 148 -12.15 0.29 13.23
C ARG A 148 -12.15 -0.33 11.83
N PRO A 149 -12.91 -1.41 11.56
CA PRO A 149 -12.89 -2.08 10.26
C PRO A 149 -13.40 -1.17 9.15
N GLU A 150 -14.35 -0.26 9.45
CA GLU A 150 -14.88 0.70 8.49
C GLU A 150 -13.82 1.74 8.08
N ALA A 151 -12.86 2.05 8.96
CA ALA A 151 -11.74 2.93 8.63
C ALA A 151 -10.79 2.28 7.62
N LEU A 152 -10.61 0.95 7.68
CA LEU A 152 -9.86 0.21 6.66
C LEU A 152 -10.57 0.27 5.31
N LEU A 153 -11.90 0.10 5.28
CA LEU A 153 -12.70 0.21 4.05
C LEU A 153 -12.55 1.60 3.41
N GLN A 154 -12.56 2.66 4.22
CA GLN A 154 -12.28 4.01 3.75
C GLN A 154 -10.86 4.17 3.21
N GLY A 155 -9.87 3.57 3.86
CA GLY A 155 -8.50 3.53 3.35
C GLY A 155 -8.37 2.84 1.99
N ILE A 156 -9.10 1.74 1.79
CA ILE A 156 -9.17 1.03 0.51
C ILE A 156 -9.84 1.90 -0.56
N LEU A 157 -10.95 2.57 -0.24
CA LEU A 157 -11.62 3.49 -1.18
C LEU A 157 -10.71 4.66 -1.59
N ALA A 158 -9.97 5.23 -0.63
CA ALA A 158 -8.99 6.28 -0.90
C ALA A 158 -7.86 5.77 -1.82
N LEU A 159 -7.40 4.53 -1.60
CA LEU A 159 -6.43 3.89 -2.50
C LEU A 159 -7.02 3.69 -3.91
N GLN A 160 -8.25 3.20 -4.03
CA GLN A 160 -8.91 3.02 -5.32
C GLN A 160 -9.06 4.33 -6.09
N GLN A 161 -9.32 5.44 -5.40
CA GLN A 161 -9.36 6.76 -6.01
C GLN A 161 -7.96 7.18 -6.49
N LYS A 162 -6.93 6.97 -5.67
CA LYS A 162 -5.53 7.22 -6.06
C LYS A 162 -5.13 6.42 -7.32
N ILE A 163 -5.58 5.16 -7.44
CA ILE A 163 -5.33 4.31 -8.62
C ILE A 163 -6.10 4.82 -9.86
N ALA A 164 -7.30 5.35 -9.67
CA ALA A 164 -8.10 5.89 -10.77
C ALA A 164 -7.44 7.13 -11.39
N ASP A 165 -6.86 7.99 -10.54
CA ASP A 165 -6.23 9.25 -10.93
C ASP A 165 -4.79 9.07 -11.46
N GLU A 166 -4.20 7.88 -11.29
CA GLU A 166 -2.80 7.62 -11.65
C GLU A 166 -2.61 7.44 -13.16
N SER A 167 -1.65 8.16 -13.74
CA SER A 167 -1.27 7.95 -15.13
C SER A 167 -0.19 6.86 -15.24
N VAL A 168 -0.46 5.85 -16.08
CA VAL A 168 0.50 4.79 -16.43
C VAL A 168 1.88 5.35 -16.82
N PRO A 169 2.04 6.39 -17.66
CA PRO A 169 3.37 6.88 -18.02
C PRO A 169 4.14 7.57 -16.90
N GLU A 170 3.48 8.24 -15.93
CA GLU A 170 4.17 8.86 -14.79
C GLU A 170 4.71 7.83 -13.81
N ARG A 171 3.98 6.73 -13.59
CA ARG A 171 4.40 5.68 -12.66
C ARG A 171 5.66 4.94 -13.11
N TYR A 172 5.81 4.73 -14.42
CA TYR A 172 7.00 4.12 -15.02
C TYR A 172 8.00 5.15 -15.58
N ALA A 173 7.79 6.45 -15.30
CA ALA A 173 8.75 7.47 -15.67
C ALA A 173 10.05 7.28 -14.86
N PRO A 174 11.22 7.56 -15.46
CA PRO A 174 12.44 7.59 -14.68
C PRO A 174 12.31 8.63 -13.57
N PRO A 175 12.89 8.40 -12.38
CA PRO A 175 12.99 9.45 -11.38
C PRO A 175 13.65 10.67 -12.04
N ALA A 176 13.07 11.85 -11.86
CA ALA A 176 13.66 13.07 -12.35
C ALA A 176 15.10 13.13 -11.84
N ALA A 177 16.07 13.20 -12.75
CA ALA A 177 17.47 13.33 -12.38
C ALA A 177 17.59 14.53 -11.44
N GLY A 178 17.91 14.26 -10.18
CA GLY A 178 18.07 15.30 -9.17
C GLY A 178 19.17 16.25 -9.62
N THR A 179 18.79 17.49 -9.93
CA THR A 179 19.69 18.64 -9.84
C THR A 179 19.86 18.94 -8.36
N ASP A 180 20.72 18.18 -7.69
CA ASP A 180 21.24 18.58 -6.38
C ASP A 180 22.55 19.33 -6.59
N GLY A 181 22.39 20.64 -6.74
CA GLY A 181 23.41 21.57 -6.31
C GLY A 181 22.94 22.20 -5.01
N ARG A 182 23.34 21.66 -3.86
CA ARG A 182 24.13 22.36 -2.82
C ARG A 182 24.28 21.53 -1.54
#